data_AF-A0A096P9H2-F1
#
_entry.id   AF-A0A096P9H2-F1
#
_cell.length_a   1.000
_cell.length_b   1.000
_cell.length_c   1.000
_cell.angle_alpha   90.00
_cell.angle_beta   90.00
_cell.angle_gamma   90.00
#
_symmetry.space_group_name_H-M   'P 1'
#
loop_
_entity.id
_entity.type
_entity.pdbx_description
1 polymer ?
#
loop_
_entity_poly.entity_id
_entity_poly.type
_entity_poly.pdbx_seq_one_letter_code
_entity_poly.pdbx_strand_id
1 'polypeptide(L)'
;MSSAPVAPRASTSARASTSARASRANPRASMRSTFTTPVTPRSRTRPRSDARCGRTRARASSESREGWERAREKALELIDKAKSTKRLDLSGLGLRALPVEALELTELLELQVSNNNLYDLPSEMFERCTKIERLGLAGNRLRRLPKSVGNLKSLRGVWAHGNCLRTIPREIGACESLRNLVLGGNYLAELPEEIEKLKNLEELSAPGNRLRAIPDLGSMPLLREIDLHGNFIERLPEDMSGLRALETLSLQGNRVREVPKSLTKLRRLRALNLAENAMTTLPDEIADMTMLTSVWLYSNALTSLPGTSVRKMPSIRQIWIEGNDGLSGESLDAFVAAVDGSKTLKTLGVDSRQAGKMRTRGAAIVATAEIPENNPRGYFKLVRWPKGDGSTRAPVLVVSFGSAPGVPNWGGLLKKLQKNVRDGDSYDVLYVCDVDRSWYASSDASGDQELEFERWSAPLREACEKYERVLYVGDSMGASAALMFAEHATKVLAFCPQVDLYDASIRPSRSNVWFKRFKGVMMSGLNQSTADIDVHTGSWDHDKDQAALLPRDKVKHIVHQVDSHRLALALDGEEKLLPIIKSAFESELTAARGGGSAEESSSSSSSSSASLNAFAPWQSLGLK
;
A
#
# COMPACT_ATOMS: atom_id res chain seq x y z
N MET A 1 29.58 -31.56 38.93
CA MET A 1 29.94 -31.03 40.26
C MET A 1 30.99 -29.94 40.06
N SER A 2 30.77 -28.80 40.72
CA SER A 2 31.59 -27.58 40.89
C SER A 2 33.12 -27.80 40.81
N SER A 3 34.01 -26.90 40.33
CA SER A 3 34.04 -25.43 40.42
C SER A 3 35.16 -24.84 39.54
N ALA A 4 34.92 -23.63 39.02
CA ALA A 4 35.82 -22.49 38.74
C ALA A 4 37.20 -22.65 38.06
N PRO A 5 37.50 -21.85 37.01
CA PRO A 5 38.86 -21.61 36.53
C PRO A 5 39.45 -20.27 37.00
N VAL A 6 40.78 -20.30 37.11
CA VAL A 6 41.72 -19.25 37.49
C VAL A 6 42.02 -18.31 36.30
N ALA A 7 42.10 -17.01 36.55
CA ALA A 7 42.57 -16.00 35.59
C ALA A 7 44.11 -15.99 35.48
N PRO A 8 44.65 -15.54 34.33
CA PRO A 8 45.89 -14.77 34.40
C PRO A 8 45.94 -13.50 33.52
N ARG A 9 46.43 -12.45 34.19
CA ARG A 9 47.44 -11.45 33.81
C ARG A 9 47.48 -10.85 32.40
N ALA A 10 47.38 -9.53 32.43
CA ALA A 10 47.82 -8.58 31.42
C ALA A 10 49.34 -8.62 31.18
N SER A 11 49.74 -8.39 29.92
CA SER A 11 51.07 -7.95 29.52
C SER A 11 50.95 -6.72 28.62
N THR A 12 51.88 -5.80 28.88
CA THR A 12 52.08 -4.48 28.30
C THR A 12 52.73 -4.51 26.92
N SER A 13 52.36 -3.59 26.03
CA SER A 13 53.34 -2.96 25.13
C SER A 13 52.86 -1.56 24.73
N ALA A 14 53.81 -0.63 24.74
CA ALA A 14 53.63 0.80 24.61
C ALA A 14 54.05 1.29 23.22
N ARG A 15 53.45 2.39 22.74
CA ARG A 15 54.22 3.56 22.26
C ARG A 15 53.32 4.77 22.00
N ALA A 16 53.84 5.91 22.45
CA ALA A 16 53.26 7.24 22.44
C ALA A 16 53.38 7.94 21.08
N SER A 17 52.50 8.90 20.81
CA SER A 17 52.95 10.27 20.51
C SER A 17 51.82 11.28 20.72
N THR A 18 52.22 12.39 21.32
CA THR A 18 51.48 13.54 21.82
C THR A 18 51.24 14.60 20.75
N SER A 19 50.09 15.27 20.76
CA SER A 19 50.07 16.75 20.85
C SER A 19 48.72 17.24 21.38
N ALA A 20 48.79 18.15 22.35
CA ALA A 20 47.67 18.74 23.05
C ALA A 20 47.40 20.15 22.49
N ARG A 21 46.12 20.56 22.47
CA ARG A 21 45.77 21.94 22.81
C ARG A 21 44.35 22.00 23.38
N ALA A 22 44.26 22.51 24.60
CA ALA A 22 43.04 22.74 25.35
C ALA A 22 42.82 24.25 25.52
N SER A 23 41.56 24.68 25.51
CA SER A 23 41.01 25.86 26.20
C SER A 23 39.48 25.71 26.21
N ARG A 24 38.80 25.38 27.32
CA ARG A 24 38.30 26.29 28.39
C ARG A 24 37.67 27.57 27.83
N ALA A 25 36.48 28.06 28.24
CA ALA A 25 35.61 27.75 29.36
C ALA A 25 34.21 28.36 29.14
N ASN A 26 33.23 27.82 29.87
CA ASN A 26 31.92 28.42 30.16
C ASN A 26 32.09 29.49 31.26
N PRO A 27 31.18 30.49 31.39
CA PRO A 27 30.25 30.40 32.52
C PRO A 27 28.85 31.01 32.32
N ARG A 28 27.94 30.52 33.17
CA ARG A 28 26.55 30.98 33.43
C ARG A 28 26.50 32.25 34.31
N ALA A 29 25.31 32.87 34.28
CA ALA A 29 24.53 33.56 35.35
C ALA A 29 24.20 35.01 34.95
N SER A 30 22.94 35.40 34.70
CA SER A 30 21.78 35.61 35.59
C SER A 30 21.47 37.11 35.70
N MET A 31 20.22 37.52 35.46
CA MET A 31 19.42 38.40 36.32
C MET A 31 18.13 38.89 35.66
N ARG A 32 17.18 39.19 36.54
CA ARG A 32 15.73 39.34 36.38
C ARG A 32 15.30 40.75 35.93
N SER A 33 14.17 40.77 35.22
CA SER A 33 13.00 41.67 35.33
C SER A 33 13.20 43.16 35.65
N THR A 34 12.62 44.03 34.81
CA THR A 34 11.73 45.12 35.26
C THR A 34 10.76 45.53 34.15
N PHE A 35 9.51 45.74 34.55
CA PHE A 35 8.43 46.38 33.79
C PHE A 35 8.71 47.86 33.57
N THR A 36 8.35 48.42 32.41
CA THR A 36 7.70 49.74 32.24
C THR A 36 7.39 50.02 30.76
N THR A 37 6.13 50.32 30.46
CA THR A 37 5.67 51.13 29.32
C THR A 37 5.21 52.49 29.91
N PRO A 38 4.87 53.57 29.15
CA PRO A 38 4.62 53.69 27.70
C PRO A 38 5.17 54.97 27.02
N VAL A 39 5.37 54.96 25.69
CA VAL A 39 5.30 56.18 24.85
C VAL A 39 4.69 55.84 23.49
N THR A 40 3.67 56.60 23.08
CA THR A 40 3.03 56.57 21.77
C THR A 40 3.86 57.34 20.72
N PRO A 41 3.67 57.05 19.41
CA PRO A 41 3.25 58.16 18.56
C PRO A 41 2.18 57.84 17.50
N ARG A 42 1.34 58.87 17.35
CA ARG A 42 0.41 59.31 16.30
C ARG A 42 0.42 58.62 14.91
N SER A 43 -0.81 58.23 14.54
CA SER A 43 -1.56 58.45 13.29
C SER A 43 -0.84 58.43 11.95
N ARG A 44 -1.14 57.37 11.16
CA ARG A 44 -1.25 57.45 9.70
C ARG A 44 -2.61 56.90 9.25
N THR A 45 -3.12 57.54 8.22
CA THR A 45 -4.45 57.51 7.63
C THR A 45 -4.91 56.11 7.15
N ARG A 46 -6.19 55.78 7.38
CA ARG A 46 -6.86 54.61 6.79
C ARG A 46 -7.25 54.88 5.33
N PRO A 47 -7.03 53.96 4.39
CA PRO A 47 -7.89 53.84 3.22
C PRO A 47 -9.10 52.96 3.55
N ARG A 48 -10.28 53.42 3.15
CA ARG A 48 -11.51 52.63 3.05
C ARG A 48 -11.41 51.68 1.86
N SER A 49 -11.45 50.37 2.09
CA SER A 49 -12.17 49.40 1.24
C SER A 49 -11.84 47.98 1.71
N ASP A 50 -12.80 47.31 2.37
CA ASP A 50 -12.91 45.84 2.31
C ASP A 50 -14.25 45.34 2.89
N ALA A 51 -15.35 45.83 2.33
CA ALA A 51 -16.68 45.25 2.58
C ALA A 51 -16.95 43.98 1.75
N ARG A 52 -16.06 43.64 0.80
CA ARG A 52 -16.25 42.52 -0.14
C ARG A 52 -15.61 41.21 0.36
N CYS A 53 -14.57 41.27 1.19
CA CYS A 53 -13.92 40.10 1.82
C CYS A 53 -14.72 39.54 3.01
N GLY A 54 -15.50 40.40 3.70
CA GLY A 54 -16.39 39.97 4.79
C GLY A 54 -17.60 39.16 4.31
N ARG A 55 -18.14 39.46 3.12
CA ARG A 55 -19.30 38.74 2.54
C ARG A 55 -18.96 37.34 2.04
N THR A 56 -17.80 37.13 1.44
CA THR A 56 -17.34 35.79 0.99
C THR A 56 -16.94 34.90 2.17
N ARG A 57 -16.30 35.44 3.22
CA ARG A 57 -16.07 34.70 4.47
C ARG A 57 -17.37 34.38 5.21
N ALA A 58 -18.31 35.32 5.28
CA ALA A 58 -19.62 35.09 5.90
C ALA A 58 -20.43 34.03 5.14
N ARG A 59 -20.42 34.07 3.80
CA ARG A 59 -21.12 33.11 2.94
C ARG A 59 -20.50 31.70 2.96
N ALA A 60 -19.17 31.60 2.96
CA ALA A 60 -18.48 30.32 3.18
C ALA A 60 -18.71 29.79 4.61
N SER A 61 -18.81 30.68 5.60
CA SER A 61 -19.13 30.29 6.99
C SER A 61 -20.58 29.84 7.16
N SER A 62 -21.54 30.45 6.44
CA SER A 62 -22.95 30.06 6.46
C SER A 62 -23.18 28.75 5.73
N GLU A 63 -22.58 28.56 4.55
CA GLU A 63 -22.62 27.27 3.81
C GLU A 63 -21.99 26.13 4.62
N SER A 64 -20.89 26.40 5.34
CA SER A 64 -20.26 25.41 6.23
C SER A 64 -21.11 25.07 7.46
N ARG A 65 -21.94 26.02 7.91
CA ARG A 65 -22.80 25.85 9.09
C ARG A 65 -24.07 25.08 8.72
N GLU A 66 -24.70 25.43 7.59
CA GLU A 66 -25.85 24.70 7.04
C GLU A 66 -25.50 23.25 6.66
N GLY A 67 -24.32 23.02 6.10
CA GLY A 67 -23.84 21.66 5.80
C GLY A 67 -23.65 20.81 7.05
N TRP A 68 -23.12 21.41 8.13
CA TRP A 68 -22.96 20.72 9.41
C TRP A 68 -24.31 20.46 10.10
N GLU A 69 -25.24 21.42 10.07
CA GLU A 69 -26.58 21.25 10.66
C GLU A 69 -27.34 20.12 9.96
N ARG A 70 -27.28 20.04 8.62
CA ARG A 70 -27.85 18.92 7.85
C ARG A 70 -27.20 17.57 8.19
N ALA A 71 -25.87 17.54 8.30
CA ALA A 71 -25.15 16.33 8.70
C ALA A 71 -25.55 15.87 10.11
N ARG A 72 -25.71 16.81 11.04
CA ARG A 72 -26.17 16.52 12.40
C ARG A 72 -27.62 16.00 12.41
N GLU A 73 -28.52 16.62 11.66
CA GLU A 73 -29.92 16.17 11.56
C GLU A 73 -30.01 14.74 11.02
N LYS A 74 -29.31 14.45 9.92
CA LYS A 74 -29.21 13.09 9.39
C LYS A 74 -28.60 12.10 10.39
N ALA A 75 -27.59 12.53 11.15
CA ALA A 75 -27.01 11.69 12.20
C ALA A 75 -28.01 11.38 13.33
N LEU A 76 -28.85 12.35 13.73
CA LEU A 76 -29.89 12.12 14.74
C LEU A 76 -30.96 11.13 14.24
N GLU A 77 -31.36 11.21 12.98
CA GLU A 77 -32.28 10.25 12.36
C GLU A 77 -31.71 8.82 12.42
N LEU A 78 -30.42 8.67 12.08
CA LEU A 78 -29.72 7.38 12.10
C LEU A 78 -29.54 6.84 13.53
N ILE A 79 -29.27 7.73 14.50
CA ILE A 79 -29.21 7.38 15.93
C ILE A 79 -30.57 6.84 16.41
N ASP A 80 -31.68 7.45 16.01
CA ASP A 80 -33.00 6.98 16.41
C ASP A 80 -33.29 5.57 15.85
N LYS A 81 -32.97 5.34 14.57
CA LYS A 81 -33.05 4.01 13.94
C LYS A 81 -32.17 2.99 14.68
N ALA A 82 -30.96 3.39 15.07
CA ALA A 82 -29.99 2.52 15.75
C ALA A 82 -30.47 2.00 17.11
N LYS A 83 -31.44 2.66 17.78
CA LYS A 83 -32.05 2.16 19.01
C LYS A 83 -32.69 0.77 18.83
N SER A 84 -33.27 0.51 17.67
CA SER A 84 -33.90 -0.78 17.35
C SER A 84 -32.93 -1.79 16.72
N THR A 85 -32.02 -1.33 15.88
CA THR A 85 -31.11 -2.20 15.11
C THR A 85 -29.84 -2.58 15.87
N LYS A 86 -29.48 -1.82 16.91
CA LYS A 86 -28.21 -1.93 17.65
C LYS A 86 -26.97 -1.71 16.79
N ARG A 87 -27.15 -1.12 15.60
CA ARG A 87 -26.07 -0.79 14.67
C ARG A 87 -26.22 0.67 14.26
N LEU A 88 -25.17 1.44 14.45
CA LEU A 88 -25.12 2.85 14.12
C LEU A 88 -24.06 3.06 13.05
N ASP A 89 -24.49 3.43 11.85
CA ASP A 89 -23.61 3.87 10.79
C ASP A 89 -23.82 5.36 10.52
N LEU A 90 -22.78 6.14 10.80
CA LEU A 90 -22.68 7.58 10.57
C LEU A 90 -21.56 7.90 9.58
N SER A 91 -21.13 6.92 8.78
CA SER A 91 -19.98 7.09 7.89
C SER A 91 -20.25 8.11 6.78
N GLY A 92 -19.22 8.86 6.38
CA GLY A 92 -19.30 9.77 5.23
C GLY A 92 -20.19 11.01 5.44
N LEU A 93 -20.61 11.32 6.66
CA LEU A 93 -21.48 12.47 6.96
C LEU A 93 -20.71 13.79 7.15
N GLY A 94 -19.37 13.76 7.10
CA GLY A 94 -18.53 14.94 7.33
C GLY A 94 -18.50 15.45 8.77
N LEU A 95 -18.93 14.62 9.74
CA LEU A 95 -19.04 14.97 11.15
C LEU A 95 -17.71 15.40 11.76
N ARG A 96 -17.71 16.47 12.56
CA ARG A 96 -16.51 16.93 13.31
C ARG A 96 -16.45 16.38 14.74
N ALA A 97 -17.60 15.97 15.26
CA ALA A 97 -17.78 15.33 16.56
C ALA A 97 -18.99 14.41 16.48
N LEU A 98 -19.02 13.39 17.33
CA LEU A 98 -20.21 12.55 17.48
C LEU A 98 -21.29 13.30 18.26
N PRO A 99 -22.58 13.23 17.84
CA PRO A 99 -23.68 13.75 18.64
C PRO A 99 -23.73 13.07 20.01
N VAL A 100 -24.02 13.82 21.07
CA VAL A 100 -24.09 13.31 22.45
C VAL A 100 -25.17 12.24 22.60
N GLU A 101 -26.21 12.31 21.77
CA GLU A 101 -27.32 11.37 21.71
C GLU A 101 -26.88 9.96 21.35
N ALA A 102 -25.72 9.79 20.67
CA ALA A 102 -25.17 8.48 20.40
C ALA A 102 -24.70 7.75 21.68
N LEU A 103 -24.46 8.48 22.78
CA LEU A 103 -24.08 7.91 24.08
C LEU A 103 -25.24 7.14 24.76
N GLU A 104 -26.48 7.39 24.32
CA GLU A 104 -27.68 6.74 24.86
C GLU A 104 -27.92 5.34 24.26
N LEU A 105 -27.15 4.95 23.24
CA LEU A 105 -27.25 3.65 22.59
C LEU A 105 -26.50 2.56 23.39
N THR A 106 -26.88 2.32 24.64
CA THR A 106 -26.17 1.38 25.54
C THR A 106 -26.15 -0.07 25.04
N GLU A 107 -27.11 -0.44 24.20
CA GLU A 107 -27.22 -1.76 23.56
C GLU A 107 -26.48 -1.87 22.21
N LEU A 108 -25.69 -0.85 21.84
CA LEU A 108 -25.01 -0.80 20.55
C LEU A 108 -23.97 -1.93 20.40
N LEU A 109 -24.07 -2.67 19.30
CA LEU A 109 -23.16 -3.75 18.92
C LEU A 109 -22.16 -3.31 17.84
N GLU A 110 -22.53 -2.35 17.00
CA GLU A 110 -21.69 -1.88 15.91
C GLU A 110 -21.76 -0.37 15.77
N LEU A 111 -20.59 0.27 15.75
CA LEU A 111 -20.42 1.69 15.52
C LEU A 111 -19.51 1.90 14.31
N GLN A 112 -20.08 2.43 13.23
CA GLN A 112 -19.37 2.84 12.02
C GLN A 112 -19.42 4.37 11.93
N VAL A 113 -18.27 5.02 12.05
CA VAL A 113 -18.13 6.49 11.96
C VAL A 113 -17.02 6.85 10.96
N SER A 114 -16.76 5.96 10.03
CA SER A 114 -15.67 6.06 9.07
C SER A 114 -15.86 7.23 8.10
N ASN A 115 -14.78 7.73 7.52
CA ASN A 115 -14.82 8.80 6.52
C ASN A 115 -15.52 10.08 7.02
N ASN A 116 -15.25 10.47 8.26
CA ASN A 116 -15.71 11.72 8.86
C ASN A 116 -14.52 12.64 9.19
N ASN A 117 -14.77 13.73 9.90
CA ASN A 117 -13.78 14.73 10.29
C ASN A 117 -13.55 14.74 11.81
N LEU A 118 -13.70 13.58 12.46
CA LEU A 118 -13.60 13.44 13.91
C LEU A 118 -12.16 13.63 14.38
N TYR A 119 -11.97 14.44 15.43
CA TYR A 119 -10.64 14.69 16.03
C TYR A 119 -10.38 13.87 17.30
N ASP A 120 -11.44 13.52 18.01
CA ASP A 120 -11.41 12.68 19.21
C ASP A 120 -12.73 11.90 19.31
N LEU A 121 -12.76 10.90 20.19
CA LEU A 121 -13.97 10.17 20.58
C LEU A 121 -14.25 10.47 22.06
N PRO A 122 -15.51 10.74 22.44
CA PRO A 122 -15.85 10.98 23.84
C PRO A 122 -15.60 9.71 24.66
N SER A 123 -14.85 9.82 25.76
CA SER A 123 -14.49 8.67 26.60
C SER A 123 -15.74 7.96 27.14
N GLU A 124 -16.77 8.75 27.45
CA GLU A 124 -18.07 8.33 27.96
C GLU A 124 -18.79 7.37 27.01
N MET A 125 -18.48 7.41 25.69
CA MET A 125 -19.06 6.49 24.71
C MET A 125 -18.75 5.05 25.08
N PHE A 126 -17.47 4.76 25.36
CA PHE A 126 -17.04 3.39 25.66
C PHE A 126 -17.19 3.04 27.15
N GLU A 127 -17.56 4.01 27.98
CA GLU A 127 -18.04 3.74 29.35
C GLU A 127 -19.50 3.27 29.35
N ARG A 128 -20.32 3.76 28.41
CA ARG A 128 -21.76 3.44 28.32
C ARG A 128 -22.06 2.31 27.34
N CYS A 129 -21.51 2.37 26.12
CA CYS A 129 -21.77 1.42 25.03
C CYS A 129 -20.80 0.24 25.07
N THR A 130 -20.76 -0.48 26.18
CA THR A 130 -19.76 -1.54 26.44
C THR A 130 -19.98 -2.83 25.64
N LYS A 131 -21.15 -2.94 24.98
CA LYS A 131 -21.54 -4.09 24.15
C LYS A 131 -21.00 -4.05 22.71
N ILE A 132 -20.30 -2.98 22.32
CA ILE A 132 -19.77 -2.84 20.96
C ILE A 132 -18.82 -4.00 20.63
N GLU A 133 -19.12 -4.68 19.51
CA GLU A 133 -18.33 -5.75 18.92
C GLU A 133 -17.51 -5.25 17.71
N ARG A 134 -18.00 -4.25 16.99
CA ARG A 134 -17.38 -3.72 15.77
C ARG A 134 -17.26 -2.20 15.84
N LEU A 135 -16.03 -1.71 15.68
CA LEU A 135 -15.72 -0.28 15.76
C LEU A 135 -14.97 0.18 14.51
N GLY A 136 -15.69 0.83 13.60
CA GLY A 136 -15.14 1.45 12.39
C GLY A 136 -14.89 2.93 12.58
N LEU A 137 -13.62 3.31 12.54
CA LEU A 137 -13.10 4.67 12.77
C LEU A 137 -12.29 5.18 11.58
N ALA A 138 -12.23 4.41 10.49
CA ALA A 138 -11.29 4.64 9.40
C ALA A 138 -11.50 6.01 8.75
N GLY A 139 -10.44 6.60 8.20
CA GLY A 139 -10.56 7.86 7.45
C GLY A 139 -11.10 9.03 8.30
N ASN A 140 -10.56 9.22 9.50
CA ASN A 140 -10.89 10.36 10.37
C ASN A 140 -9.63 11.20 10.66
N ARG A 141 -9.68 12.10 11.64
CA ARG A 141 -8.55 12.91 12.10
C ARG A 141 -8.20 12.60 13.57
N LEU A 142 -8.53 11.39 14.05
CA LEU A 142 -8.34 10.99 15.43
C LEU A 142 -6.86 11.03 15.81
N ARG A 143 -6.53 11.73 16.90
CA ARG A 143 -5.15 11.81 17.39
C ARG A 143 -4.81 10.72 18.41
N ARG A 144 -5.82 10.17 19.04
CA ARG A 144 -5.75 9.12 20.07
C ARG A 144 -7.06 8.33 20.06
N LEU A 145 -7.01 7.12 20.64
CA LEU A 145 -8.20 6.43 21.13
C LEU A 145 -8.31 6.68 22.64
N PRO A 146 -9.52 6.89 23.19
CA PRO A 146 -9.70 7.06 24.63
C PRO A 146 -9.38 5.76 25.37
N LYS A 147 -8.86 5.86 26.60
CA LYS A 147 -8.51 4.70 27.43
C LYS A 147 -9.72 3.79 27.71
N SER A 148 -10.92 4.37 27.74
CA SER A 148 -12.18 3.64 27.92
C SER A 148 -12.45 2.62 26.80
N VAL A 149 -11.70 2.61 25.70
CA VAL A 149 -11.76 1.52 24.70
C VAL A 149 -11.54 0.15 25.35
N GLY A 150 -10.74 0.07 26.42
CA GLY A 150 -10.52 -1.16 27.18
C GLY A 150 -11.76 -1.71 27.91
N ASN A 151 -12.84 -0.94 28.00
CA ASN A 151 -14.12 -1.39 28.56
C ASN A 151 -14.94 -2.24 27.57
N LEU A 152 -14.61 -2.21 26.28
CA LEU A 152 -15.32 -2.92 25.23
C LEU A 152 -14.90 -4.41 25.21
N LYS A 153 -15.34 -5.18 26.22
CA LYS A 153 -14.92 -6.59 26.38
C LYS A 153 -15.39 -7.51 25.25
N SER A 154 -16.47 -7.12 24.58
CA SER A 154 -17.04 -7.84 23.43
C SER A 154 -16.43 -7.42 22.09
N LEU A 155 -15.49 -6.46 22.08
CA LEU A 155 -14.92 -5.91 20.86
C LEU A 155 -14.17 -6.98 20.08
N ARG A 156 -14.58 -7.22 18.83
CA ARG A 156 -14.01 -8.19 17.90
C ARG A 156 -13.20 -7.52 16.80
N GLY A 157 -13.53 -6.29 16.40
CA GLY A 157 -12.83 -5.60 15.32
C GLY A 157 -12.69 -4.10 15.55
N VAL A 158 -11.49 -3.58 15.30
CA VAL A 158 -11.17 -2.14 15.27
C VAL A 158 -10.54 -1.80 13.94
N TRP A 159 -11.21 -0.94 13.17
CA TRP A 159 -10.69 -0.40 11.92
C TRP A 159 -10.43 1.10 12.09
N ALA A 160 -9.20 1.48 12.43
CA ALA A 160 -8.78 2.86 12.67
C ALA A 160 -7.69 3.33 11.71
N HIS A 161 -7.57 2.70 10.55
CA HIS A 161 -6.64 3.11 9.50
C HIS A 161 -6.98 4.50 8.93
N GLY A 162 -5.97 5.20 8.44
CA GLY A 162 -6.12 6.53 7.87
C GLY A 162 -6.58 7.59 8.87
N ASN A 163 -5.94 7.62 10.03
CA ASN A 163 -6.17 8.59 11.11
C ASN A 163 -4.87 9.33 11.44
N CYS A 164 -4.84 10.09 12.54
CA CYS A 164 -3.65 10.78 13.03
C CYS A 164 -3.14 10.19 14.36
N LEU A 165 -3.37 8.89 14.61
CA LEU A 165 -3.03 8.25 15.87
C LEU A 165 -1.52 8.25 16.07
N ARG A 166 -1.07 8.70 17.25
CA ARG A 166 0.34 8.66 17.63
C ARG A 166 0.69 7.48 18.55
N THR A 167 -0.30 7.02 19.29
CA THR A 167 -0.20 5.89 20.20
C THR A 167 -1.52 5.11 20.19
N ILE A 168 -1.46 3.84 20.59
CA ILE A 168 -2.62 3.05 20.98
C ILE A 168 -2.59 2.95 22.52
N PRO A 169 -3.72 3.19 23.22
CA PRO A 169 -3.75 3.08 24.68
C PRO A 169 -3.48 1.63 25.10
N ARG A 170 -2.69 1.44 26.17
CA ARG A 170 -2.41 0.11 26.76
C ARG A 170 -3.67 -0.67 27.12
N GLU A 171 -4.75 0.06 27.44
CA GLU A 171 -6.06 -0.49 27.77
C GLU A 171 -6.67 -1.30 26.60
N ILE A 172 -6.17 -1.16 25.36
CA ILE A 172 -6.55 -2.04 24.25
C ILE A 172 -6.34 -3.52 24.57
N GLY A 173 -5.29 -3.85 25.33
CA GLY A 173 -5.00 -5.23 25.75
C GLY A 173 -6.06 -5.86 26.66
N ALA A 174 -7.03 -5.06 27.13
CA ALA A 174 -8.15 -5.53 27.91
C ALA A 174 -9.36 -5.96 27.05
N CYS A 175 -9.28 -5.79 25.72
CA CYS A 175 -10.29 -6.22 24.74
C CYS A 175 -10.02 -7.68 24.31
N GLU A 176 -10.17 -8.63 25.23
CA GLU A 176 -9.75 -10.03 25.03
C GLU A 176 -10.45 -10.74 23.85
N SER A 177 -11.62 -10.26 23.44
CA SER A 177 -12.38 -10.80 22.29
C SER A 177 -11.87 -10.30 20.93
N LEU A 178 -10.87 -9.42 20.89
CA LEU A 178 -10.44 -8.73 19.67
C LEU A 178 -9.79 -9.72 18.70
N ARG A 179 -10.24 -9.67 17.44
CA ARG A 179 -9.79 -10.51 16.32
C ARG A 179 -9.10 -9.70 15.24
N ASN A 180 -9.59 -8.50 14.93
CA ASN A 180 -9.02 -7.65 13.88
C ASN A 180 -8.59 -6.30 14.45
N LEU A 181 -7.32 -5.95 14.28
CA LEU A 181 -6.77 -4.64 14.64
C LEU A 181 -6.08 -4.02 13.43
N VAL A 182 -6.76 -3.05 12.80
CA VAL A 182 -6.33 -2.41 11.54
C VAL A 182 -6.03 -0.93 11.79
N LEU A 183 -4.75 -0.57 11.69
CA LEU A 183 -4.15 0.70 12.12
C LEU A 183 -3.27 1.37 11.04
N GLY A 184 -3.34 0.89 9.79
CA GLY A 184 -2.50 1.40 8.71
C GLY A 184 -2.66 2.90 8.44
N GLY A 185 -1.60 3.58 7.97
CA GLY A 185 -1.64 5.02 7.66
C GLY A 185 -1.96 5.87 8.89
N ASN A 186 -1.11 5.78 9.91
CA ASN A 186 -1.15 6.59 11.13
C ASN A 186 0.28 7.10 11.45
N TYR A 187 0.50 7.65 12.64
CA TYR A 187 1.81 8.12 13.10
C TYR A 187 2.33 7.32 14.31
N LEU A 188 1.99 6.03 14.39
CA LEU A 188 2.38 5.18 15.51
C LEU A 188 3.91 5.01 15.53
N ALA A 189 4.54 5.44 16.61
CA ALA A 189 5.97 5.22 16.85
C ALA A 189 6.24 3.83 17.48
N GLU A 190 5.26 3.32 18.21
CA GLU A 190 5.27 2.04 18.90
C GLU A 190 3.85 1.48 19.01
N LEU A 191 3.78 0.17 19.25
CA LEU A 191 2.58 -0.51 19.73
C LEU A 191 2.76 -0.81 21.23
N PRO A 192 1.70 -0.71 22.06
CA PRO A 192 1.82 -1.01 23.48
C PRO A 192 2.12 -2.50 23.70
N GLU A 193 2.93 -2.81 24.72
CA GLU A 193 3.29 -4.19 25.07
C GLU A 193 2.06 -5.05 25.36
N GLU A 194 0.99 -4.44 25.90
CA GLU A 194 -0.26 -5.13 26.22
C GLU A 194 -1.01 -5.72 25.00
N ILE A 195 -0.60 -5.45 23.76
CA ILE A 195 -1.10 -6.18 22.58
C ILE A 195 -0.88 -7.69 22.73
N GLU A 196 0.17 -8.12 23.43
CA GLU A 196 0.43 -9.54 23.70
C GLU A 196 -0.74 -10.25 24.41
N LYS A 197 -1.60 -9.51 25.11
CA LYS A 197 -2.75 -10.04 25.85
C LYS A 197 -3.91 -10.43 24.93
N LEU A 198 -3.90 -9.99 23.69
CA LEU A 198 -4.97 -10.22 22.71
C LEU A 198 -4.86 -11.63 22.10
N LYS A 199 -5.15 -12.66 22.90
CA LYS A 199 -4.99 -14.08 22.52
C LYS A 199 -5.88 -14.53 21.35
N ASN A 200 -6.97 -13.80 21.11
CA ASN A 200 -7.92 -14.05 20.02
C ASN A 200 -7.61 -13.25 18.75
N LEU A 201 -6.53 -12.46 18.71
CA LEU A 201 -6.23 -11.65 17.54
C LEU A 201 -5.84 -12.56 16.36
N GLU A 202 -6.53 -12.38 15.24
CA GLU A 202 -6.35 -13.10 13.99
C GLU A 202 -5.60 -12.23 12.94
N GLU A 203 -5.78 -10.91 13.00
CA GLU A 203 -5.18 -9.94 12.07
C GLU A 203 -4.61 -8.73 12.82
N LEU A 204 -3.32 -8.45 12.59
CA LEU A 204 -2.65 -7.22 12.99
C LEU A 204 -2.12 -6.51 11.74
N SER A 205 -2.76 -5.41 11.36
CA SER A 205 -2.34 -4.60 10.21
C SER A 205 -2.00 -3.19 10.69
N ALA A 206 -0.73 -2.78 10.58
CA ALA A 206 -0.30 -1.41 10.87
C ALA A 206 0.70 -0.85 9.84
N PRO A 207 0.44 -0.99 8.52
CA PRO A 207 1.36 -0.51 7.50
C PRO A 207 1.45 1.01 7.41
N GLY A 208 2.57 1.54 6.90
CA GLY A 208 2.72 2.98 6.68
C GLY A 208 2.66 3.79 7.97
N ASN A 209 3.29 3.28 9.03
CA ASN A 209 3.42 3.94 10.33
C ASN A 209 4.90 4.33 10.57
N ARG A 210 5.29 4.54 11.82
CA ARG A 210 6.66 4.91 12.20
C ARG A 210 7.25 3.93 13.22
N LEU A 211 6.76 2.68 13.21
CA LEU A 211 7.16 1.65 14.17
C LEU A 211 8.65 1.34 14.01
N ARG A 212 9.38 1.29 15.13
CA ARG A 212 10.81 0.92 15.16
C ARG A 212 11.07 -0.49 15.67
N ALA A 213 10.10 -1.06 16.36
CA ALA A 213 10.12 -2.40 16.92
C ALA A 213 8.70 -2.99 16.89
N ILE A 214 8.63 -4.30 17.06
CA ILE A 214 7.39 -5.06 17.25
C ILE A 214 7.40 -5.53 18.71
N PRO A 215 6.29 -5.38 19.47
CA PRO A 215 6.19 -5.97 20.81
C PRO A 215 6.25 -7.51 20.72
N ASP A 216 6.38 -8.18 21.87
CA ASP A 216 6.36 -9.65 21.88
C ASP A 216 4.97 -10.15 21.42
N LEU A 217 4.94 -10.81 20.26
CA LEU A 217 3.74 -11.44 19.71
C LEU A 217 3.73 -12.96 19.94
N GLY A 218 4.80 -13.54 20.49
CA GLY A 218 5.00 -14.98 20.63
C GLY A 218 3.89 -15.69 21.39
N SER A 219 3.09 -14.95 22.16
CA SER A 219 1.99 -15.48 22.95
C SER A 219 0.60 -15.37 22.28
N MET A 220 0.53 -15.14 20.96
CA MET A 220 -0.71 -14.93 20.19
C MET A 220 -0.96 -16.08 19.18
N PRO A 221 -1.56 -17.21 19.62
CA PRO A 221 -1.59 -18.45 18.83
C PRO A 221 -2.55 -18.43 17.63
N LEU A 222 -3.51 -17.50 17.62
CA LEU A 222 -4.54 -17.38 16.58
C LEU A 222 -4.19 -16.36 15.48
N LEU A 223 -3.08 -15.64 15.63
CA LEU A 223 -2.68 -14.61 14.66
C LEU A 223 -2.31 -15.26 13.33
N ARG A 224 -3.03 -14.87 12.27
CA ARG A 224 -2.91 -15.41 10.90
C ARG A 224 -2.17 -14.46 9.97
N GLU A 225 -2.38 -13.16 10.16
CA GLU A 225 -1.84 -12.13 9.30
C GLU A 225 -1.18 -11.02 10.11
N ILE A 226 0.06 -10.71 9.75
CA ILE A 226 0.79 -9.54 10.22
C ILE A 226 1.23 -8.73 9.00
N ASP A 227 0.70 -7.52 8.88
CA ASP A 227 1.14 -6.56 7.86
C ASP A 227 1.71 -5.29 8.53
N LEU A 228 3.03 -5.12 8.43
CA LEU A 228 3.79 -4.03 9.02
C LEU A 228 4.70 -3.34 7.99
N HIS A 229 4.35 -3.40 6.70
CA HIS A 229 5.14 -2.77 5.65
C HIS A 229 5.28 -1.25 5.82
N GLY A 230 6.33 -0.67 5.23
CA GLY A 230 6.54 0.78 5.20
C GLY A 230 6.64 1.37 6.61
N ASN A 231 7.46 0.76 7.45
CA ASN A 231 7.76 1.20 8.81
C ASN A 231 9.29 1.37 8.97
N PHE A 232 9.78 1.54 10.20
CA PHE A 232 11.20 1.67 10.51
C PHE A 232 11.70 0.53 11.40
N ILE A 233 11.11 -0.67 11.29
CA ILE A 233 11.40 -1.80 12.17
C ILE A 233 12.83 -2.28 11.90
N GLU A 234 13.66 -2.28 12.94
CA GLU A 234 15.08 -2.70 12.85
C GLU A 234 15.30 -4.14 13.30
N ARG A 235 14.48 -4.63 14.24
CA ARG A 235 14.58 -5.98 14.84
C ARG A 235 13.20 -6.59 15.04
N LEU A 236 13.15 -7.91 14.91
CA LEU A 236 11.99 -8.74 15.25
C LEU A 236 12.16 -9.33 16.67
N PRO A 237 11.06 -9.71 17.35
CA PRO A 237 11.13 -10.38 18.65
C PRO A 237 11.95 -11.68 18.58
N GLU A 238 12.73 -11.99 19.62
CA GLU A 238 13.58 -13.19 19.63
C GLU A 238 12.76 -14.50 19.54
N ASP A 239 11.58 -14.55 20.15
CA ASP A 239 10.67 -15.69 20.09
C ASP A 239 9.36 -15.36 19.38
N MET A 240 9.21 -15.86 18.16
CA MET A 240 7.96 -15.82 17.40
C MET A 240 7.28 -17.19 17.35
N SER A 241 7.81 -18.22 18.02
CA SER A 241 7.44 -19.62 17.81
C SER A 241 6.01 -19.97 18.23
N GLY A 242 5.37 -19.16 19.07
CA GLY A 242 3.97 -19.35 19.45
C GLY A 242 2.95 -18.76 18.47
N LEU A 243 3.37 -18.08 17.40
CA LEU A 243 2.51 -17.65 16.28
C LEU A 243 2.07 -18.82 15.38
N ARG A 244 1.47 -19.85 15.97
CA ARG A 244 1.23 -21.16 15.35
C ARG A 244 0.22 -21.13 14.20
N ALA A 245 -0.62 -20.09 14.13
CA ALA A 245 -1.59 -19.89 13.05
C ALA A 245 -1.11 -18.95 11.94
N LEU A 246 0.10 -18.37 12.04
CA LEU A 246 0.55 -17.34 11.11
C LEU A 246 0.72 -17.90 9.69
N GLU A 247 0.04 -17.27 8.73
CA GLU A 247 0.02 -17.63 7.31
C GLU A 247 0.73 -16.57 6.45
N THR A 248 0.63 -15.30 6.83
CA THR A 248 1.22 -14.18 6.10
C THR A 248 1.98 -13.25 7.03
N LEU A 249 3.23 -12.96 6.69
CA LEU A 249 4.06 -11.96 7.36
C LEU A 249 4.65 -11.00 6.33
N SER A 250 4.26 -9.73 6.41
CA SER A 250 4.76 -8.65 5.57
C SER A 250 5.53 -7.62 6.39
N LEU A 251 6.82 -7.50 6.08
CA LEU A 251 7.77 -6.56 6.67
C LEU A 251 8.49 -5.74 5.60
N GLN A 252 7.93 -5.64 4.40
CA GLN A 252 8.54 -4.91 3.30
C GLN A 252 8.81 -3.45 3.64
N GLY A 253 9.92 -2.88 3.15
CA GLY A 253 10.21 -1.45 3.31
C GLY A 253 10.47 -1.07 4.77
N ASN A 254 11.18 -1.94 5.50
CA ASN A 254 11.62 -1.71 6.87
C ASN A 254 13.16 -1.59 6.92
N ARG A 255 13.77 -1.84 8.08
CA ARG A 255 15.22 -1.78 8.32
C ARG A 255 15.74 -3.07 8.96
N VAL A 256 15.03 -4.18 8.75
CA VAL A 256 15.36 -5.48 9.33
C VAL A 256 16.68 -5.97 8.76
N ARG A 257 17.59 -6.41 9.62
CA ARG A 257 18.91 -6.93 9.24
C ARG A 257 19.01 -8.45 9.32
N GLU A 258 18.23 -9.05 10.20
CA GLU A 258 18.24 -10.48 10.46
C GLU A 258 16.85 -10.96 10.87
N VAL A 259 16.59 -12.23 10.61
CA VAL A 259 15.39 -12.92 11.09
C VAL A 259 15.76 -13.82 12.29
N PRO A 260 14.95 -13.85 13.36
CA PRO A 260 15.24 -14.67 14.52
C PRO A 260 15.06 -16.15 14.19
N LYS A 261 15.86 -17.03 14.81
CA LYS A 261 15.75 -18.50 14.63
C LYS A 261 14.37 -19.05 14.97
N SER A 262 13.58 -18.36 15.79
CA SER A 262 12.21 -18.76 16.12
C SER A 262 11.24 -18.59 14.94
N LEU A 263 11.51 -17.69 13.99
CA LEU A 263 10.69 -17.46 12.79
C LEU A 263 10.61 -18.72 11.92
N THR A 264 11.70 -19.48 11.84
CA THR A 264 11.77 -20.70 11.00
C THR A 264 10.90 -21.83 11.56
N LYS A 265 10.43 -21.72 12.81
CA LYS A 265 9.47 -22.64 13.44
C LYS A 265 8.03 -22.43 12.98
N LEU A 266 7.74 -21.36 12.22
CA LEU A 266 6.39 -21.01 11.76
C LEU A 266 5.95 -21.90 10.59
N ARG A 267 5.53 -23.13 10.91
CA ARG A 267 5.20 -24.15 9.90
C ARG A 267 3.94 -23.88 9.07
N ARG A 268 3.08 -22.94 9.49
CA ARG A 268 1.89 -22.52 8.72
C ARG A 268 2.14 -21.33 7.80
N LEU A 269 3.29 -20.67 7.91
CA LEU A 269 3.57 -19.49 7.11
C LEU A 269 3.62 -19.88 5.63
N ARG A 270 2.86 -19.18 4.80
CA ARG A 270 2.73 -19.38 3.35
C ARG A 270 3.44 -18.29 2.57
N ALA A 271 3.45 -17.08 3.10
CA ALA A 271 3.98 -15.89 2.45
C ALA A 271 4.85 -15.09 3.43
N LEU A 272 6.13 -14.91 3.07
CA LEU A 272 7.09 -14.12 3.83
C LEU A 272 7.65 -13.00 2.95
N ASN A 273 7.29 -11.76 3.26
CA ASN A 273 7.77 -10.59 2.54
C ASN A 273 8.77 -9.79 3.39
N LEU A 274 10.05 -9.89 3.03
CA LEU A 274 11.20 -9.21 3.66
C LEU A 274 11.91 -8.30 2.65
N ALA A 275 11.24 -7.93 1.55
CA ALA A 275 11.82 -7.07 0.54
C ALA A 275 12.13 -5.67 1.08
N GLU A 276 13.07 -4.96 0.45
CA GLU A 276 13.42 -3.56 0.80
C GLU A 276 13.77 -3.39 2.28
N ASN A 277 14.65 -4.26 2.75
CA ASN A 277 15.21 -4.24 4.10
C ASN A 277 16.74 -4.13 4.02
N ALA A 278 17.43 -4.43 5.11
CA ALA A 278 18.90 -4.39 5.20
C ALA A 278 19.48 -5.77 5.51
N MET A 279 18.83 -6.84 5.03
CA MET A 279 19.27 -8.20 5.29
C MET A 279 20.52 -8.56 4.48
N THR A 280 21.46 -9.26 5.11
CA THR A 280 22.69 -9.73 4.46
C THR A 280 22.70 -11.24 4.20
N THR A 281 21.90 -12.00 4.94
CA THR A 281 21.74 -13.44 4.76
C THR A 281 20.30 -13.86 5.09
N LEU A 282 19.94 -15.08 4.66
CA LEU A 282 18.76 -15.79 5.11
C LEU A 282 19.22 -17.11 5.74
N PRO A 283 18.70 -17.52 6.93
CA PRO A 283 19.13 -18.75 7.58
C PRO A 283 18.74 -20.00 6.77
N ASP A 284 19.59 -21.03 6.81
CA ASP A 284 19.33 -22.32 6.17
C ASP A 284 18.09 -23.01 6.73
N GLU A 285 17.77 -22.75 8.00
CA GLU A 285 16.58 -23.24 8.69
C GLU A 285 15.26 -22.73 8.06
N ILE A 286 15.30 -21.78 7.11
CA ILE A 286 14.12 -21.44 6.30
C ILE A 286 13.52 -22.67 5.60
N ALA A 287 14.35 -23.69 5.33
CA ALA A 287 13.90 -24.95 4.75
C ALA A 287 12.93 -25.75 5.64
N ASP A 288 12.89 -25.47 6.95
CA ASP A 288 11.98 -26.13 7.90
C ASP A 288 10.53 -25.60 7.79
N MET A 289 10.32 -24.50 7.06
CA MET A 289 9.01 -23.86 6.89
C MET A 289 8.20 -24.58 5.79
N THR A 290 7.61 -25.71 6.15
CA THR A 290 7.02 -26.66 5.19
C THR A 290 5.84 -26.13 4.37
N MET A 291 5.09 -25.14 4.86
CA MET A 291 3.99 -24.52 4.11
C MET A 291 4.39 -23.25 3.34
N LEU A 292 5.64 -22.82 3.45
CA LEU A 292 6.11 -21.59 2.81
C LEU A 292 6.09 -21.76 1.29
N THR A 293 5.35 -20.88 0.62
CA THR A 293 5.18 -20.91 -0.84
C THR A 293 5.94 -19.80 -1.54
N SER A 294 6.10 -18.66 -0.88
CA SER A 294 6.60 -17.44 -1.50
C SER A 294 7.48 -16.69 -0.51
N VAL A 295 8.68 -16.33 -0.96
CA VAL A 295 9.62 -15.50 -0.21
C VAL A 295 10.05 -14.33 -1.09
N TRP A 296 9.87 -13.11 -0.60
CA TRP A 296 10.35 -11.90 -1.25
C TRP A 296 11.49 -11.29 -0.45
N LEU A 297 12.64 -11.13 -1.11
CA LEU A 297 13.91 -10.67 -0.55
C LEU A 297 14.56 -9.60 -1.45
N TYR A 298 13.85 -9.11 -2.46
CA TYR A 298 14.42 -8.14 -3.38
C TYR A 298 14.80 -6.84 -2.67
N SER A 299 15.78 -6.12 -3.21
CA SER A 299 16.32 -4.87 -2.68
C SER A 299 16.77 -5.00 -1.22
N ASN A 300 17.62 -6.00 -0.96
CA ASN A 300 18.33 -6.18 0.30
C ASN A 300 19.86 -6.10 0.04
N ALA A 301 20.67 -6.47 1.03
CA ALA A 301 22.12 -6.54 0.92
C ALA A 301 22.63 -7.99 0.98
N LEU A 302 21.87 -8.95 0.44
CA LEU A 302 22.22 -10.37 0.52
C LEU A 302 23.57 -10.66 -0.14
N THR A 303 24.42 -11.42 0.56
CA THR A 303 25.72 -11.89 0.06
C THR A 303 25.77 -13.40 -0.12
N SER A 304 24.78 -14.13 0.43
CA SER A 304 24.59 -15.55 0.23
C SER A 304 23.11 -15.93 0.21
N LEU A 305 22.82 -17.12 -0.31
CA LEU A 305 21.50 -17.75 -0.33
C LEU A 305 21.53 -19.02 0.53
N PRO A 306 20.38 -19.48 1.05
CA PRO A 306 20.31 -20.72 1.82
C PRO A 306 20.75 -21.93 0.98
N GLY A 307 21.31 -22.94 1.65
CA GLY A 307 21.90 -24.12 1.04
C GLY A 307 20.90 -25.11 0.42
N THR A 308 21.37 -26.35 0.18
CA THR A 308 20.64 -27.41 -0.56
C THR A 308 19.33 -27.85 0.09
N SER A 309 19.08 -27.52 1.35
CA SER A 309 17.86 -27.87 2.08
C SER A 309 16.59 -27.29 1.43
N VAL A 310 16.68 -26.13 0.77
CA VAL A 310 15.56 -25.50 0.05
C VAL A 310 14.95 -26.44 -1.00
N ARG A 311 15.76 -27.31 -1.61
CA ARG A 311 15.31 -28.29 -2.60
C ARG A 311 14.18 -29.19 -2.08
N LYS A 312 14.20 -29.51 -0.78
CA LYS A 312 13.28 -30.45 -0.12
C LYS A 312 12.01 -29.78 0.41
N MET A 313 11.89 -28.45 0.31
CA MET A 313 10.71 -27.74 0.79
C MET A 313 9.46 -28.15 0.00
N PRO A 314 8.42 -28.71 0.65
CA PRO A 314 7.31 -29.36 -0.05
C PRO A 314 6.31 -28.38 -0.66
N SER A 315 6.36 -27.09 -0.27
CA SER A 315 5.40 -26.08 -0.74
C SER A 315 6.03 -24.89 -1.44
N ILE A 316 7.35 -24.73 -1.41
CA ILE A 316 8.02 -23.54 -1.96
C ILE A 316 7.76 -23.46 -3.46
N ARG A 317 7.36 -22.29 -3.95
CA ARG A 317 7.07 -22.05 -5.36
C ARG A 317 7.95 -20.96 -5.94
N GLN A 318 8.19 -19.90 -5.18
CA GLN A 318 8.88 -18.72 -5.67
C GLN A 318 9.76 -18.07 -4.61
N ILE A 319 10.96 -17.68 -5.03
CA ILE A 319 11.94 -16.90 -4.25
C ILE A 319 12.35 -15.73 -5.14
N TRP A 320 12.19 -14.50 -4.67
CA TRP A 320 12.49 -13.26 -5.41
C TRP A 320 13.63 -12.52 -4.72
N ILE A 321 14.77 -12.34 -5.40
CA ILE A 321 16.03 -11.83 -4.82
C ILE A 321 16.66 -10.69 -5.63
N GLU A 322 15.88 -10.05 -6.50
CA GLU A 322 16.35 -8.94 -7.35
C GLU A 322 16.94 -7.79 -6.52
N GLY A 323 17.91 -7.04 -7.04
CA GLY A 323 18.51 -5.91 -6.34
C GLY A 323 19.37 -6.30 -5.13
N ASN A 324 19.85 -7.54 -5.07
CA ASN A 324 20.89 -7.97 -4.13
C ASN A 324 22.23 -8.06 -4.86
N ASP A 325 22.86 -6.90 -5.09
CA ASP A 325 24.06 -6.79 -5.92
C ASP A 325 25.30 -7.50 -5.33
N GLY A 326 25.29 -7.75 -4.02
CA GLY A 326 26.32 -8.50 -3.28
C GLY A 326 26.37 -10.00 -3.59
N LEU A 327 25.33 -10.57 -4.22
CA LEU A 327 25.33 -11.96 -4.66
C LEU A 327 26.28 -12.15 -5.86
N SER A 328 27.26 -13.04 -5.70
CA SER A 328 28.18 -13.42 -6.77
C SER A 328 27.52 -14.38 -7.76
N GLY A 329 28.04 -14.41 -9.00
CA GLY A 329 27.61 -15.40 -9.99
C GLY A 329 27.76 -16.84 -9.50
N GLU A 330 28.86 -17.14 -8.80
CA GLU A 330 29.11 -18.45 -8.18
C GLU A 330 28.06 -18.82 -7.14
N SER A 331 27.66 -17.88 -6.27
CA SER A 331 26.61 -18.13 -5.27
C SER A 331 25.26 -18.39 -5.90
N LEU A 332 24.91 -17.62 -6.95
CA LEU A 332 23.66 -17.80 -7.70
C LEU A 332 23.65 -19.14 -8.44
N ASP A 333 24.72 -19.47 -9.15
CA ASP A 333 24.85 -20.74 -9.87
C ASP A 333 24.84 -21.94 -8.91
N ALA A 334 25.53 -21.84 -7.76
CA ALA A 334 25.51 -22.86 -6.73
C ALA A 334 24.10 -23.07 -6.15
N PHE A 335 23.34 -22.00 -5.94
CA PHE A 335 21.96 -22.10 -5.49
C PHE A 335 21.08 -22.79 -6.54
N VAL A 336 21.17 -22.40 -7.82
CA VAL A 336 20.42 -23.03 -8.91
C VAL A 336 20.74 -24.52 -9.02
N ALA A 337 22.03 -24.90 -8.93
CA ALA A 337 22.44 -26.30 -8.91
C ALA A 337 21.93 -27.05 -7.67
N ALA A 338 21.94 -26.40 -6.50
CA ALA A 338 21.48 -26.96 -5.24
C ALA A 338 19.97 -27.28 -5.25
N VAL A 339 19.17 -26.47 -5.93
CA VAL A 339 17.71 -26.66 -6.05
C VAL A 339 17.30 -27.42 -7.31
N ASP A 340 18.24 -27.83 -8.15
CA ASP A 340 17.96 -28.61 -9.34
C ASP A 340 17.19 -29.90 -9.00
N GLY A 341 16.19 -30.23 -9.81
CA GLY A 341 15.25 -31.31 -9.54
C GLY A 341 14.29 -31.06 -8.37
N SER A 342 14.16 -29.83 -7.86
CA SER A 342 13.03 -29.46 -6.99
C SER A 342 11.71 -29.65 -7.74
N LYS A 343 10.76 -30.37 -7.12
CA LYS A 343 9.42 -30.58 -7.72
C LYS A 343 8.53 -29.34 -7.60
N THR A 344 8.82 -28.48 -6.63
CA THR A 344 7.92 -27.45 -6.10
C THR A 344 8.40 -26.06 -6.49
N LEU A 345 9.69 -25.76 -6.35
CA LEU A 345 10.26 -24.46 -6.70
C LEU A 345 10.16 -24.25 -8.21
N LYS A 346 9.43 -23.22 -8.64
CA LYS A 346 9.21 -22.87 -10.05
C LYS A 346 9.87 -21.57 -10.45
N THR A 347 10.24 -20.73 -9.49
CA THR A 347 10.73 -19.38 -9.79
C THR A 347 11.81 -18.95 -8.80
N LEU A 348 12.98 -18.62 -9.35
CA LEU A 348 14.00 -17.81 -8.74
C LEU A 348 14.05 -16.48 -9.51
N GLY A 349 13.52 -15.43 -8.91
CA GLY A 349 13.52 -14.09 -9.48
C GLY A 349 14.87 -13.41 -9.29
N VAL A 350 15.52 -13.05 -10.39
CA VAL A 350 16.78 -12.30 -10.41
C VAL A 350 16.65 -11.09 -11.32
N ASP A 351 17.48 -10.07 -11.10
CA ASP A 351 17.56 -8.95 -12.03
C ASP A 351 18.55 -9.20 -13.19
N SER A 352 18.53 -8.34 -14.21
CA SER A 352 19.43 -8.43 -15.37
C SER A 352 20.92 -8.37 -15.01
N ARG A 353 21.30 -7.63 -13.96
CA ARG A 353 22.70 -7.55 -13.51
C ARG A 353 23.12 -8.86 -12.85
N GLN A 354 22.26 -9.42 -12.00
CA GLN A 354 22.46 -10.74 -11.39
C GLN A 354 22.53 -11.83 -12.47
N ALA A 355 21.58 -11.85 -13.41
CA ALA A 355 21.56 -12.80 -14.52
C ALA A 355 22.80 -12.69 -15.41
N GLY A 356 23.35 -11.50 -15.60
CA GLY A 356 24.61 -11.27 -16.31
C GLY A 356 25.82 -11.94 -15.66
N LYS A 357 25.79 -12.14 -14.33
CA LYS A 357 26.85 -12.83 -13.57
C LYS A 357 26.70 -14.37 -13.61
N MET A 358 25.53 -14.89 -13.97
CA MET A 358 25.18 -16.31 -13.87
C MET A 358 25.53 -17.11 -15.13
N ARG A 359 26.11 -18.30 -14.95
CA ARG A 359 26.20 -19.31 -16.02
C ARG A 359 24.86 -20.03 -16.22
N THR A 360 24.09 -20.15 -15.16
CA THR A 360 22.80 -20.86 -15.11
C THR A 360 21.59 -19.98 -15.44
N ARG A 361 21.80 -18.78 -16.02
CA ARG A 361 20.72 -17.83 -16.34
C ARG A 361 19.59 -18.39 -17.22
N GLY A 362 19.88 -19.42 -18.02
CA GLY A 362 18.89 -20.11 -18.86
C GLY A 362 18.13 -21.25 -18.17
N ALA A 363 18.40 -21.52 -16.88
CA ALA A 363 17.71 -22.58 -16.15
C ALA A 363 16.20 -22.26 -16.05
N ALA A 364 15.36 -23.28 -16.20
CA ALA A 364 13.90 -23.12 -16.29
C ALA A 364 13.25 -22.40 -15.09
N ILE A 365 13.89 -22.51 -13.91
CA ILE A 365 13.41 -21.83 -12.70
C ILE A 365 13.81 -20.36 -12.65
N VAL A 366 14.83 -19.92 -13.40
CA VAL A 366 15.32 -18.55 -13.34
C VAL A 366 14.37 -17.64 -14.10
N ALA A 367 13.87 -16.62 -13.42
CA ALA A 367 13.06 -15.56 -14.00
C ALA A 367 13.83 -14.25 -13.90
N THR A 368 14.41 -13.83 -15.02
CA THR A 368 15.11 -12.55 -15.11
C THR A 368 14.13 -11.41 -15.28
N ALA A 369 14.38 -10.32 -14.57
CA ALA A 369 13.67 -9.07 -14.74
C ALA A 369 14.65 -7.91 -14.86
N GLU A 370 14.23 -6.85 -15.52
CA GLU A 370 15.01 -5.64 -15.63
C GLU A 370 14.62 -4.69 -14.49
N ILE A 371 15.63 -4.26 -13.72
CA ILE A 371 15.50 -3.13 -12.78
C ILE A 371 16.17 -1.93 -13.47
N PRO A 372 15.38 -0.94 -13.92
CA PRO A 372 15.90 0.31 -14.47
C PRO A 372 16.90 1.00 -13.52
N GLU A 373 17.96 1.60 -14.07
CA GLU A 373 19.07 2.17 -13.27
C GLU A 373 18.61 3.29 -12.31
N ASN A 374 17.65 4.10 -12.74
CA ASN A 374 17.07 5.20 -11.97
C ASN A 374 15.81 4.80 -11.18
N ASN A 375 15.66 3.51 -10.84
CA ASN A 375 14.48 3.03 -10.14
C ASN A 375 14.20 3.80 -8.83
N PRO A 376 12.97 4.33 -8.61
CA PRO A 376 12.57 4.80 -7.29
C PRO A 376 12.66 3.71 -6.21
N ARG A 377 12.62 4.09 -4.92
CA ARG A 377 12.54 3.08 -3.87
C ARG A 377 11.13 2.47 -3.91
N GLY A 378 11.04 1.16 -4.08
CA GLY A 378 9.78 0.42 -4.24
C GLY A 378 9.91 -0.74 -5.22
N TYR A 379 8.77 -1.34 -5.58
CA TYR A 379 8.72 -2.35 -6.63
C TYR A 379 8.64 -1.67 -7.99
N PHE A 380 9.73 -1.68 -8.76
CA PHE A 380 9.75 -1.17 -10.14
C PHE A 380 10.50 -2.16 -11.01
N LYS A 381 9.75 -2.96 -11.75
CA LYS A 381 10.30 -4.14 -12.39
C LYS A 381 9.72 -4.35 -13.77
N LEU A 382 10.58 -4.30 -14.78
CA LEU A 382 10.23 -4.59 -16.15
C LEU A 382 10.44 -6.08 -16.44
N VAL A 383 9.41 -6.73 -16.96
CA VAL A 383 9.42 -8.14 -17.36
C VAL A 383 9.08 -8.21 -18.84
N ARG A 384 10.00 -8.77 -19.64
CA ARG A 384 9.78 -8.92 -21.08
C ARG A 384 8.97 -10.18 -21.39
N TRP A 385 7.93 -10.09 -22.22
CA TRP A 385 7.20 -11.27 -22.72
C TRP A 385 7.15 -11.28 -24.25
N PRO A 386 7.33 -12.45 -24.91
CA PRO A 386 7.41 -13.81 -24.36
C PRO A 386 8.76 -14.12 -23.72
N LYS A 387 8.85 -15.22 -22.94
CA LYS A 387 10.10 -15.73 -22.34
C LYS A 387 11.05 -16.28 -23.44
N GLY A 388 11.63 -15.41 -24.26
CA GLY A 388 12.67 -15.72 -25.27
C GLY A 388 14.02 -15.11 -24.89
N ASP A 389 14.98 -15.08 -25.83
CA ASP A 389 16.34 -14.54 -25.66
C ASP A 389 16.43 -13.06 -25.24
N GLY A 390 15.26 -12.40 -25.08
CA GLY A 390 15.13 -11.05 -24.58
C GLY A 390 15.60 -9.97 -25.56
N SER A 391 15.91 -10.31 -26.80
CA SER A 391 16.51 -9.38 -27.75
C SER A 391 15.53 -8.33 -28.29
N THR A 392 14.24 -8.68 -28.43
CA THR A 392 13.25 -7.83 -29.09
C THR A 392 12.20 -7.32 -28.11
N ARG A 393 12.08 -6.00 -28.00
CA ARG A 393 11.07 -5.31 -27.19
C ARG A 393 9.68 -5.52 -27.80
N ALA A 394 8.66 -5.75 -26.97
CA ALA A 394 7.30 -5.83 -27.46
C ALA A 394 6.77 -4.44 -27.88
N PRO A 395 5.82 -4.34 -28.83
CA PRO A 395 5.28 -3.04 -29.28
C PRO A 395 4.46 -2.32 -28.19
N VAL A 396 3.89 -3.08 -27.25
CA VAL A 396 3.05 -2.55 -26.17
C VAL A 396 3.72 -2.79 -24.81
N LEU A 397 3.78 -1.75 -23.99
CA LEU A 397 4.10 -1.84 -22.56
C LEU A 397 2.81 -1.80 -21.73
N VAL A 398 2.62 -2.77 -20.85
CA VAL A 398 1.61 -2.70 -19.80
C VAL A 398 2.26 -2.24 -18.51
N VAL A 399 1.90 -1.06 -18.02
CA VAL A 399 2.35 -0.57 -16.71
C VAL A 399 1.30 -0.88 -15.66
N SER A 400 1.67 -1.71 -14.70
CA SER A 400 0.80 -2.20 -13.66
C SER A 400 1.10 -1.53 -12.32
N PHE A 401 0.19 -0.68 -11.87
CA PHE A 401 0.27 0.02 -10.60
C PHE A 401 -0.35 -0.81 -9.48
N GLY A 402 0.46 -1.14 -8.48
CA GLY A 402 0.06 -1.82 -7.25
C GLY A 402 -0.43 -0.83 -6.18
N SER A 403 -1.48 -1.23 -5.45
CA SER A 403 -2.02 -0.49 -4.31
C SER A 403 -1.38 -0.88 -2.97
N ALA A 404 -0.62 -1.98 -2.93
CA ALA A 404 0.00 -2.55 -1.73
C ALA A 404 1.35 -3.23 -2.07
N PRO A 405 2.28 -3.36 -1.10
CA PRO A 405 3.60 -3.93 -1.33
C PRO A 405 3.58 -5.35 -1.88
N GLY A 406 4.63 -5.67 -2.63
CA GLY A 406 4.79 -6.96 -3.32
C GLY A 406 4.63 -6.80 -4.83
N VAL A 407 4.43 -7.93 -5.51
CA VAL A 407 4.07 -7.91 -6.94
C VAL A 407 2.67 -7.29 -7.05
N PRO A 408 2.44 -6.28 -7.90
CA PRO A 408 1.10 -5.74 -8.12
C PRO A 408 0.08 -6.85 -8.35
N ASN A 409 -1.13 -6.66 -7.80
CA ASN A 409 -2.24 -7.64 -7.83
C ASN A 409 -2.67 -8.09 -9.24
N TRP A 410 -2.08 -7.50 -10.28
CA TRP A 410 -2.29 -7.79 -11.68
C TRP A 410 -1.44 -8.94 -12.21
N GLY A 411 -0.34 -9.34 -11.56
CA GLY A 411 0.60 -10.32 -12.11
C GLY A 411 -0.03 -11.68 -12.47
N GLY A 412 -1.03 -12.13 -11.70
CA GLY A 412 -1.80 -13.32 -12.03
C GLY A 412 -2.67 -13.14 -13.28
N LEU A 413 -3.41 -12.03 -13.34
CA LEU A 413 -4.26 -11.68 -14.48
C LEU A 413 -3.45 -11.48 -15.77
N LEU A 414 -2.33 -10.77 -15.69
CA LEU A 414 -1.46 -10.53 -16.85
C LEU A 414 -0.83 -11.83 -17.35
N LYS A 415 -0.55 -12.82 -16.49
CA LYS A 415 -0.19 -14.18 -16.94
C LYS A 415 -1.36 -14.91 -17.60
N LYS A 416 -2.61 -14.70 -17.14
CA LYS A 416 -3.80 -15.25 -17.83
C LYS A 416 -3.94 -14.61 -19.22
N LEU A 417 -3.77 -13.29 -19.34
CA LEU A 417 -3.80 -12.57 -20.61
C LEU A 417 -2.78 -13.13 -21.61
N GLN A 418 -1.54 -13.36 -21.19
CA GLN A 418 -0.51 -13.94 -22.05
C GLN A 418 -0.94 -15.27 -22.69
N LYS A 419 -1.75 -16.08 -22.02
CA LYS A 419 -2.27 -17.36 -22.55
C LYS A 419 -3.46 -17.20 -23.48
N ASN A 420 -4.01 -15.99 -23.60
CA ASN A 420 -5.26 -15.68 -24.29
C ASN A 420 -5.09 -14.66 -25.43
N VAL A 421 -3.87 -14.18 -25.68
CA VAL A 421 -3.52 -13.37 -26.86
C VAL A 421 -3.20 -14.28 -28.04
N ARG A 422 -3.28 -13.77 -29.28
CA ARG A 422 -3.00 -14.56 -30.48
C ARG A 422 -1.53 -14.95 -30.54
N ASP A 423 -1.21 -16.03 -31.23
CA ASP A 423 0.17 -16.45 -31.42
C ASP A 423 1.00 -15.33 -32.07
N GLY A 424 2.14 -15.01 -31.46
CA GLY A 424 3.02 -13.92 -31.88
C GLY A 424 2.65 -12.53 -31.34
N ASP A 425 1.46 -12.36 -30.73
CA ASP A 425 1.14 -11.14 -30.00
C ASP A 425 1.91 -11.12 -28.66
N SER A 426 2.56 -10.01 -28.36
CA SER A 426 3.40 -9.86 -27.18
C SER A 426 3.27 -8.47 -26.56
N TYR A 427 3.63 -8.38 -25.28
CA TYR A 427 3.69 -7.13 -24.52
C TYR A 427 4.67 -7.28 -23.37
N ASP A 428 5.36 -6.22 -23.04
CA ASP A 428 6.21 -6.19 -21.85
C ASP A 428 5.39 -5.63 -20.68
N VAL A 429 5.80 -5.95 -19.45
CA VAL A 429 5.10 -5.49 -18.24
C VAL A 429 6.05 -4.77 -17.30
N LEU A 430 5.75 -3.51 -17.01
CA LEU A 430 6.40 -2.76 -15.93
C LEU A 430 5.50 -2.80 -14.69
N TYR A 431 5.93 -3.52 -13.67
CA TYR A 431 5.26 -3.53 -12.37
C TYR A 431 5.76 -2.37 -11.52
N VAL A 432 4.83 -1.58 -10.99
CA VAL A 432 5.11 -0.35 -10.24
C VAL A 432 4.32 -0.39 -8.93
N CYS A 433 5.00 -0.43 -7.80
CA CYS A 433 4.39 -0.30 -6.48
C CYS A 433 5.24 0.60 -5.60
N ASP A 434 4.65 1.70 -5.16
CA ASP A 434 5.23 2.59 -4.16
C ASP A 434 4.90 2.09 -2.76
N VAL A 435 5.86 1.39 -2.17
CA VAL A 435 5.70 0.70 -0.88
C VAL A 435 5.75 1.67 0.29
N ASP A 436 6.42 2.80 0.11
CA ASP A 436 6.46 3.93 1.03
C ASP A 436 5.18 4.76 0.94
N ARG A 437 4.35 4.49 -0.09
CA ARG A 437 3.22 5.32 -0.50
C ARG A 437 3.65 6.78 -0.67
N SER A 438 4.91 7.05 -0.98
CA SER A 438 5.51 8.38 -1.20
C SER A 438 4.73 9.29 -2.16
N TRP A 439 4.19 8.79 -3.28
CA TRP A 439 3.29 9.54 -4.18
C TRP A 439 1.95 9.93 -3.50
N TYR A 440 1.66 9.37 -2.31
CA TYR A 440 0.50 9.64 -1.44
C TYR A 440 0.85 10.13 -0.02
N ALA A 441 2.11 10.02 0.42
CA ALA A 441 2.43 9.96 1.83
C ALA A 441 3.94 10.07 2.14
N SER A 442 4.70 10.96 1.49
CA SER A 442 6.09 11.27 1.87
C SER A 442 6.31 11.27 3.39
N SER A 443 7.13 10.37 3.92
CA SER A 443 7.28 10.09 5.37
C SER A 443 7.65 11.32 6.21
N ASP A 444 8.22 12.33 5.57
CA ASP A 444 8.62 13.59 6.18
C ASP A 444 7.56 14.69 6.05
N ALA A 445 7.26 15.34 7.17
CA ALA A 445 6.41 16.53 7.20
C ALA A 445 7.01 17.73 6.44
N SER A 446 8.26 17.59 5.97
CA SER A 446 9.04 18.56 5.20
C SER A 446 9.37 18.10 3.77
N GLY A 447 8.87 16.93 3.32
CA GLY A 447 9.20 16.38 2.01
C GLY A 447 8.58 17.19 0.87
N ASP A 448 9.38 17.52 -0.14
CA ASP A 448 8.89 18.16 -1.35
C ASP A 448 8.16 17.12 -2.23
N GLN A 449 6.84 17.24 -2.32
CA GLN A 449 6.03 16.35 -3.15
C GLN A 449 6.33 16.47 -4.64
N GLU A 450 6.82 17.62 -5.12
CA GLU A 450 7.25 17.73 -6.52
C GLU A 450 8.47 16.85 -6.75
N LEU A 451 9.42 16.84 -5.81
CA LEU A 451 10.57 15.96 -5.88
C LEU A 451 10.17 14.48 -5.82
N GLU A 452 9.21 14.11 -4.98
CA GLU A 452 8.68 12.73 -4.95
C GLU A 452 7.88 12.38 -6.20
N PHE A 453 7.09 13.31 -6.75
CA PHE A 453 6.39 13.10 -8.02
C PHE A 453 7.40 12.89 -9.15
N GLU A 454 8.40 13.75 -9.28
CA GLU A 454 9.46 13.64 -10.30
C GLU A 454 10.30 12.37 -10.13
N ARG A 455 10.53 11.94 -8.89
CA ARG A 455 11.20 10.68 -8.57
C ARG A 455 10.49 9.46 -9.16
N TRP A 456 9.17 9.49 -9.29
CA TRP A 456 8.40 8.44 -9.98
C TRP A 456 8.18 8.76 -11.47
N SER A 457 7.88 10.01 -11.81
CA SER A 457 7.53 10.44 -13.16
C SER A 457 8.70 10.27 -14.13
N ALA A 458 9.93 10.65 -13.76
CA ALA A 458 11.07 10.57 -14.67
C ALA A 458 11.43 9.11 -15.05
N PRO A 459 11.54 8.15 -14.10
CA PRO A 459 11.77 6.74 -14.46
C PRO A 459 10.59 6.10 -15.22
N LEU A 460 9.35 6.49 -14.93
CA LEU A 460 8.18 6.06 -15.70
C LEU A 460 8.25 6.55 -17.13
N ARG A 461 8.53 7.84 -17.35
CA ARG A 461 8.70 8.44 -18.67
C ARG A 461 9.78 7.70 -19.47
N GLU A 462 10.96 7.53 -18.87
CA GLU A 462 12.08 6.85 -19.52
C GLU A 462 11.75 5.40 -19.90
N ALA A 463 10.96 4.71 -19.08
CA ALA A 463 10.50 3.35 -19.39
C ALA A 463 9.42 3.33 -20.47
N CYS A 464 8.51 4.30 -20.48
CA CYS A 464 7.36 4.35 -21.39
C CYS A 464 7.74 4.83 -22.80
N GLU A 465 8.63 5.82 -22.93
CA GLU A 465 9.11 6.36 -24.22
C GLU A 465 9.80 5.31 -25.11
N LYS A 466 10.20 4.19 -24.51
CA LYS A 466 10.77 3.03 -25.19
C LYS A 466 9.73 2.23 -25.99
N TYR A 467 8.43 2.47 -25.81
CA TYR A 467 7.36 1.68 -26.41
C TYR A 467 6.46 2.54 -27.28
N GLU A 468 5.93 1.94 -28.34
CA GLU A 468 5.01 2.63 -29.25
C GLU A 468 3.66 2.89 -28.59
N ARG A 469 3.20 1.94 -27.78
CA ARG A 469 1.94 2.00 -27.05
C ARG A 469 2.13 1.61 -25.59
N VAL A 470 1.43 2.30 -24.70
CA VAL A 470 1.57 2.17 -23.26
C VAL A 470 0.18 2.09 -22.62
N LEU A 471 -0.13 0.91 -22.07
CA LEU A 471 -1.37 0.62 -21.36
C LEU A 471 -1.14 0.68 -19.85
N TYR A 472 -1.73 1.65 -19.18
CA TYR A 472 -1.72 1.73 -17.72
C TYR A 472 -2.89 0.97 -17.12
N VAL A 473 -2.63 0.22 -16.05
CA VAL A 473 -3.65 -0.48 -15.27
C VAL A 473 -3.38 -0.34 -13.78
N GLY A 474 -4.42 -0.02 -13.00
CA GLY A 474 -4.31 0.10 -11.54
C GLY A 474 -5.66 -0.01 -10.84
N ASP A 475 -5.64 -0.41 -9.57
CA ASP A 475 -6.82 -0.51 -8.70
C ASP A 475 -6.65 0.36 -7.45
N SER A 476 -7.72 0.99 -6.97
CA SER A 476 -7.71 1.80 -5.75
C SER A 476 -6.62 2.88 -5.81
N MET A 477 -5.65 2.83 -4.91
CA MET A 477 -4.48 3.70 -4.95
C MET A 477 -3.61 3.46 -6.20
N GLY A 478 -3.47 2.23 -6.71
CA GLY A 478 -2.79 2.02 -7.99
C GLY A 478 -3.48 2.74 -9.15
N ALA A 479 -4.82 2.82 -9.13
CA ALA A 479 -5.61 3.56 -10.11
C ALA A 479 -5.37 5.07 -10.03
N SER A 480 -5.24 5.62 -8.82
CA SER A 480 -4.88 7.03 -8.63
C SER A 480 -3.50 7.36 -9.22
N ALA A 481 -2.52 6.46 -9.09
CA ALA A 481 -1.19 6.63 -9.68
C ALA A 481 -1.27 6.57 -11.20
N ALA A 482 -2.03 5.62 -11.74
CA ALA A 482 -2.25 5.50 -13.18
C ALA A 482 -2.84 6.80 -13.78
N LEU A 483 -3.79 7.45 -13.09
CA LEU A 483 -4.32 8.75 -13.49
C LEU A 483 -3.29 9.88 -13.34
N MET A 484 -2.53 9.87 -12.24
CA MET A 484 -1.53 10.88 -11.94
C MET A 484 -0.41 10.94 -12.99
N PHE A 485 0.04 9.78 -13.48
CA PHE A 485 1.11 9.67 -14.48
C PHE A 485 0.58 9.39 -15.90
N ALA A 486 -0.71 9.66 -16.14
CA ALA A 486 -1.39 9.34 -17.40
C ALA A 486 -0.77 10.01 -18.64
N GLU A 487 0.04 11.06 -18.46
CA GLU A 487 0.78 11.72 -19.54
C GLU A 487 1.74 10.78 -20.30
N HIS A 488 2.24 9.72 -19.65
CA HIS A 488 3.16 8.76 -20.26
C HIS A 488 2.44 7.57 -20.91
N ALA A 489 1.11 7.55 -20.87
CA ALA A 489 0.28 6.45 -21.36
C ALA A 489 -0.45 6.83 -22.66
N THR A 490 -0.84 5.82 -23.42
CA THR A 490 -1.76 5.95 -24.56
C THR A 490 -3.16 5.45 -24.23
N LYS A 491 -3.29 4.50 -23.29
CA LYS A 491 -4.55 4.02 -22.72
C LYS A 491 -4.41 3.85 -21.22
N VAL A 492 -5.44 4.23 -20.46
CA VAL A 492 -5.47 4.06 -18.99
C VAL A 492 -6.74 3.33 -18.57
N LEU A 493 -6.58 2.29 -17.75
CA LEU A 493 -7.67 1.58 -17.08
C LEU A 493 -7.54 1.77 -15.57
N ALA A 494 -8.34 2.68 -15.02
CA ALA A 494 -8.32 3.03 -13.59
C ALA A 494 -9.54 2.43 -12.87
N PHE A 495 -9.33 1.47 -11.97
CA PHE A 495 -10.41 0.81 -11.23
C PHE A 495 -10.57 1.41 -9.82
N CYS A 496 -11.73 2.03 -9.54
CA CYS A 496 -12.08 2.74 -8.30
C CYS A 496 -10.96 3.67 -7.79
N PRO A 497 -10.51 4.66 -8.58
CA PRO A 497 -9.47 5.59 -8.16
C PRO A 497 -9.90 6.42 -6.95
N GLN A 498 -8.96 6.70 -6.06
CA GLN A 498 -9.13 7.66 -4.96
C GLN A 498 -8.64 9.03 -5.42
N VAL A 499 -9.58 9.90 -5.79
CA VAL A 499 -9.33 11.22 -6.40
C VAL A 499 -9.26 12.29 -5.33
N ASP A 500 -10.20 12.27 -4.39
CA ASP A 500 -10.17 13.10 -3.21
C ASP A 500 -9.80 12.28 -1.99
N LEU A 501 -8.54 12.35 -1.63
CA LEU A 501 -8.02 11.72 -0.41
C LEU A 501 -8.58 12.36 0.86
N TYR A 502 -9.29 13.48 0.76
CA TYR A 502 -10.11 13.98 1.86
C TYR A 502 -11.29 13.07 2.13
N ASP A 503 -11.97 12.59 1.09
CA ASP A 503 -13.18 11.80 1.24
C ASP A 503 -12.96 10.32 1.02
N ALA A 504 -11.76 9.90 0.58
CA ALA A 504 -11.40 8.52 0.31
C ALA A 504 -11.52 7.61 1.54
N SER A 505 -11.81 6.34 1.28
CA SER A 505 -11.94 5.27 2.29
C SER A 505 -10.64 5.03 3.09
N ILE A 506 -9.48 5.30 2.50
CA ILE A 506 -8.17 5.20 3.16
C ILE A 506 -7.48 6.57 3.05
N ARG A 507 -7.53 7.35 4.12
CA ARG A 507 -6.95 8.71 4.13
C ARG A 507 -5.50 8.69 4.59
N PRO A 508 -4.52 9.07 3.77
CA PRO A 508 -3.17 9.25 4.27
C PRO A 508 -3.15 10.40 5.28
N SER A 509 -2.51 10.22 6.43
CA SER A 509 -2.44 11.22 7.49
C SER A 509 -1.64 12.45 7.01
N ARG A 510 -2.31 13.43 6.40
CA ARG A 510 -1.67 14.59 5.75
C ARG A 510 -2.46 15.88 5.95
N SER A 511 -1.79 17.01 5.69
CA SER A 511 -2.40 18.33 5.81
C SER A 511 -3.38 18.58 4.67
N ASN A 512 -4.34 19.50 4.84
CA ASN A 512 -5.24 19.90 3.74
C ASN A 512 -4.48 20.50 2.55
N VAL A 513 -3.31 21.10 2.78
CA VAL A 513 -2.43 21.60 1.70
C VAL A 513 -1.94 20.44 0.85
N TRP A 514 -1.55 19.35 1.50
CA TRP A 514 -1.06 18.13 0.85
C TRP A 514 -2.17 17.48 -0.01
N PHE A 515 -3.40 17.33 0.51
CA PHE A 515 -4.51 16.76 -0.26
C PHE A 515 -4.85 17.60 -1.50
N LYS A 516 -4.86 18.93 -1.35
CA LYS A 516 -5.07 19.84 -2.48
C LYS A 516 -3.96 19.73 -3.51
N ARG A 517 -2.70 19.63 -3.07
CA ARG A 517 -1.54 19.45 -3.97
C ARG A 517 -1.62 18.11 -4.70
N PHE A 518 -1.91 17.02 -3.99
CA PHE A 518 -2.15 15.70 -4.58
C PHE A 518 -3.19 15.74 -5.70
N LYS A 519 -4.38 16.28 -5.40
CA LYS A 519 -5.45 16.44 -6.38
C LYS A 519 -5.02 17.33 -7.54
N GLY A 520 -4.27 18.40 -7.25
CA GLY A 520 -3.70 19.29 -8.26
C GLY A 520 -2.73 18.58 -9.21
N VAL A 521 -1.81 17.76 -8.68
CA VAL A 521 -0.85 16.96 -9.46
C VAL A 521 -1.58 15.94 -10.33
N MET A 522 -2.56 15.21 -9.76
CA MET A 522 -3.38 14.28 -10.54
C MET A 522 -4.12 14.97 -11.68
N MET A 523 -4.78 16.09 -11.40
CA MET A 523 -5.48 16.86 -12.43
C MET A 523 -4.52 17.44 -13.47
N SER A 524 -3.31 17.84 -13.07
CA SER A 524 -2.27 18.29 -14.00
C SER A 524 -1.85 17.17 -14.95
N GLY A 525 -1.56 15.97 -14.43
CA GLY A 525 -1.23 14.80 -15.24
C GLY A 525 -2.35 14.42 -16.22
N LEU A 526 -3.60 14.45 -15.76
CA LEU A 526 -4.77 14.20 -16.62
C LEU A 526 -4.96 15.27 -17.70
N ASN A 527 -4.71 16.54 -17.38
CA ASN A 527 -4.85 17.63 -18.33
C ASN A 527 -3.78 17.57 -19.42
N GLN A 528 -2.56 17.18 -19.05
CA GLN A 528 -1.43 16.99 -19.98
C GLN A 528 -1.55 15.70 -20.78
N SER A 529 -2.25 14.69 -20.26
CA SER A 529 -2.48 13.43 -20.94
C SER A 529 -3.34 13.58 -22.19
N THR A 530 -2.94 12.83 -23.21
CA THR A 530 -3.69 12.58 -24.45
C THR A 530 -4.22 11.14 -24.52
N ALA A 531 -4.04 10.36 -23.43
CA ALA A 531 -4.47 8.98 -23.36
C ALA A 531 -6.00 8.85 -23.46
N ASP A 532 -6.46 7.71 -23.95
CA ASP A 532 -7.84 7.28 -23.79
C ASP A 532 -8.02 6.68 -22.37
N ILE A 533 -8.84 7.30 -21.52
CA ILE A 533 -8.90 7.00 -20.09
C ILE A 533 -10.27 6.44 -19.71
N ASP A 534 -10.30 5.17 -19.31
CA ASP A 534 -11.47 4.51 -18.73
C ASP A 534 -11.36 4.45 -17.21
N VAL A 535 -12.35 5.03 -16.53
CA VAL A 535 -12.50 4.96 -15.07
C VAL A 535 -13.63 4.00 -14.74
N HIS A 536 -13.27 2.84 -14.19
CA HIS A 536 -14.21 1.79 -13.79
C HIS A 536 -14.59 1.95 -12.32
N THR A 537 -15.88 1.99 -11.99
CA THR A 537 -16.35 2.11 -10.60
C THR A 537 -17.37 1.03 -10.23
N GLY A 538 -17.46 0.70 -8.94
CA GLY A 538 -18.56 -0.10 -8.41
C GLY A 538 -19.87 0.69 -8.33
N SER A 539 -20.91 0.04 -7.81
CA SER A 539 -22.24 0.64 -7.65
C SER A 539 -22.37 1.55 -6.42
N TRP A 540 -21.37 1.51 -5.54
CA TRP A 540 -21.30 2.28 -4.30
C TRP A 540 -21.21 3.78 -4.55
N ASP A 541 -22.04 4.54 -3.82
CA ASP A 541 -22.10 6.00 -3.93
C ASP A 541 -20.73 6.64 -3.73
N HIS A 542 -19.96 6.16 -2.74
CA HIS A 542 -18.59 6.61 -2.52
C HIS A 542 -17.68 6.48 -3.76
N ASP A 543 -17.68 5.32 -4.42
CA ASP A 543 -16.83 5.09 -5.58
C ASP A 543 -17.28 5.95 -6.77
N LYS A 544 -18.60 6.11 -6.95
CA LYS A 544 -19.18 6.99 -7.97
C LYS A 544 -18.83 8.46 -7.71
N ASP A 545 -18.87 8.90 -6.46
CA ASP A 545 -18.54 10.25 -6.05
C ASP A 545 -17.06 10.55 -6.32
N GLN A 546 -16.16 9.61 -5.99
CA GLN A 546 -14.73 9.75 -6.29
C GLN A 546 -14.49 9.90 -7.80
N ALA A 547 -15.10 9.07 -8.63
CA ALA A 547 -14.98 9.20 -10.08
C ALA A 547 -15.63 10.48 -10.61
N ALA A 548 -16.77 10.91 -10.06
CA ALA A 548 -17.47 12.12 -10.47
C ALA A 548 -16.65 13.41 -10.32
N LEU A 549 -15.57 13.38 -9.52
CA LEU A 549 -14.63 14.49 -9.38
C LEU A 549 -13.67 14.65 -10.58
N LEU A 550 -13.60 13.65 -11.46
CA LEU A 550 -12.74 13.68 -12.64
C LEU A 550 -13.43 14.41 -13.81
N PRO A 551 -12.66 15.11 -14.66
CA PRO A 551 -13.19 15.85 -15.80
C PRO A 551 -13.80 14.92 -16.86
N ARG A 552 -15.11 15.01 -17.09
CA ARG A 552 -15.87 14.14 -18.02
C ARG A 552 -15.44 14.27 -19.49
N ASP A 553 -14.79 15.38 -19.86
CA ASP A 553 -14.21 15.60 -21.18
C ASP A 553 -12.88 14.86 -21.38
N LYS A 554 -12.23 14.44 -20.28
CA LYS A 554 -10.96 13.71 -20.27
C LYS A 554 -11.10 12.23 -19.96
N VAL A 555 -12.16 11.82 -19.26
CA VAL A 555 -12.32 10.44 -18.80
C VAL A 555 -13.70 9.87 -19.13
N LYS A 556 -13.75 8.57 -19.45
CA LYS A 556 -14.98 7.82 -19.62
C LYS A 556 -15.31 7.05 -18.33
N HIS A 557 -16.48 7.31 -17.76
CA HIS A 557 -16.93 6.62 -16.55
C HIS A 557 -17.69 5.34 -16.90
N ILE A 558 -17.28 4.22 -16.32
CA ILE A 558 -17.88 2.90 -16.54
C ILE A 558 -18.30 2.34 -15.19
N VAL A 559 -19.61 2.29 -14.94
CA VAL A 559 -20.17 1.81 -13.68
C VAL A 559 -20.53 0.33 -13.79
N HIS A 560 -20.02 -0.48 -12.86
CA HIS A 560 -20.31 -1.91 -12.74
C HIS A 560 -21.31 -2.12 -11.61
N GLN A 561 -22.33 -2.96 -11.83
CA GLN A 561 -23.32 -3.33 -10.81
C GLN A 561 -22.74 -4.37 -9.85
N VAL A 562 -21.71 -3.96 -9.10
CA VAL A 562 -20.98 -4.77 -8.13
C VAL A 562 -20.93 -4.01 -6.80
N ASP A 563 -21.22 -4.72 -5.72
CA ASP A 563 -21.31 -4.22 -4.34
C ASP A 563 -20.02 -4.54 -3.57
N SER A 564 -18.88 -3.98 -4.00
CA SER A 564 -17.56 -4.29 -3.41
C SER A 564 -16.58 -3.13 -3.56
N HIS A 565 -15.91 -2.75 -2.46
CA HIS A 565 -14.78 -1.80 -2.47
C HIS A 565 -13.57 -2.35 -3.25
N ARG A 566 -13.52 -3.66 -3.55
CA ARG A 566 -12.45 -4.31 -4.32
C ARG A 566 -12.96 -4.69 -5.70
N LEU A 567 -13.37 -3.68 -6.49
CA LEU A 567 -13.99 -3.89 -7.80
C LEU A 567 -13.20 -4.84 -8.71
N ALA A 568 -11.89 -4.61 -8.89
CA ALA A 568 -11.07 -5.45 -9.75
C ALA A 568 -11.09 -6.93 -9.30
N LEU A 569 -10.97 -7.19 -8.00
CA LEU A 569 -11.04 -8.55 -7.45
C LEU A 569 -12.41 -9.18 -7.68
N ALA A 570 -13.49 -8.42 -7.49
CA ALA A 570 -14.84 -8.90 -7.74
C ALA A 570 -15.06 -9.22 -9.23
N LEU A 571 -14.59 -8.36 -10.14
CA LEU A 571 -14.65 -8.60 -11.58
C LEU A 571 -13.81 -9.80 -12.03
N ASP A 572 -12.66 -10.08 -11.40
CA ASP A 572 -11.89 -11.31 -11.69
C ASP A 572 -12.64 -12.56 -11.21
N GLY A 573 -13.31 -12.47 -10.05
CA GLY A 573 -14.16 -13.55 -9.52
C GLY A 573 -15.38 -13.86 -10.40
N GLU A 574 -15.88 -12.88 -11.15
CA GLU A 574 -16.95 -13.02 -12.14
C GLU A 574 -16.42 -13.25 -13.58
N GLU A 575 -15.12 -13.46 -13.75
CA GLU A 575 -14.45 -13.65 -15.05
C GLU A 575 -14.60 -12.48 -16.05
N LYS A 576 -14.99 -11.30 -15.56
CA LYS A 576 -15.21 -10.07 -16.36
C LYS A 576 -13.94 -9.22 -16.52
N LEU A 577 -12.99 -9.33 -15.59
CA LEU A 577 -11.79 -8.47 -15.61
C LEU A 577 -10.87 -8.78 -16.79
N LEU A 578 -10.64 -10.06 -17.10
CA LEU A 578 -9.75 -10.47 -18.19
C LEU A 578 -10.22 -9.95 -19.57
N PRO A 579 -11.51 -10.08 -19.95
CA PRO A 579 -12.02 -9.48 -21.19
C PRO A 579 -11.77 -7.98 -21.31
N ILE A 580 -11.92 -7.21 -20.22
CA ILE A 580 -11.68 -5.75 -20.21
C ILE A 580 -10.22 -5.45 -20.54
N ILE A 581 -9.29 -6.06 -19.80
CA ILE A 581 -7.86 -5.85 -20.01
C ILE A 581 -7.44 -6.33 -21.41
N LYS A 582 -7.95 -7.48 -21.85
CA LYS A 582 -7.64 -8.05 -23.18
C LYS A 582 -8.08 -7.11 -24.30
N SER A 583 -9.30 -6.59 -24.24
CA SER A 583 -9.81 -5.68 -25.27
C SER A 583 -8.99 -4.40 -25.36
N ALA A 584 -8.56 -3.84 -24.23
CA ALA A 584 -7.68 -2.66 -24.23
C ALA A 584 -6.31 -2.99 -24.83
N PHE A 585 -5.71 -4.11 -24.44
CA PHE A 585 -4.43 -4.58 -24.99
C PHE A 585 -4.51 -4.80 -26.52
N GLU A 586 -5.54 -5.49 -27.01
CA GLU A 586 -5.70 -5.76 -28.45
C GLU A 586 -5.90 -4.48 -29.26
N SER A 587 -6.60 -3.48 -28.69
CA SER A 587 -6.73 -2.15 -29.29
C SER A 587 -5.38 -1.46 -29.40
N GLU A 588 -4.59 -1.45 -28.32
CA GLU A 588 -3.24 -0.87 -28.32
C GLU A 588 -2.31 -1.58 -29.30
N LEU A 589 -2.33 -2.92 -29.33
CA LEU A 589 -1.51 -3.70 -30.24
C LEU A 589 -1.87 -3.45 -31.71
N THR A 590 -3.17 -3.30 -32.01
CA THR A 590 -3.65 -2.99 -33.36
C THR A 590 -3.19 -1.59 -33.78
N ALA A 591 -3.26 -0.61 -32.88
CA ALA A 591 -2.77 0.74 -33.13
C ALA A 591 -1.26 0.78 -33.39
N ALA A 592 -0.47 0.02 -32.62
CA ALA A 592 0.98 -0.11 -32.84
C ALA A 592 1.30 -0.72 -34.23
N ARG A 593 0.51 -1.71 -34.68
CA ARG A 593 0.71 -2.32 -36.01
C ARG A 593 0.26 -1.42 -37.16
N GLY A 594 -0.76 -0.58 -36.93
CA GLY A 594 -1.35 0.30 -37.94
C GLY A 594 -0.56 1.58 -38.22
N GLY A 595 0.42 1.93 -37.38
CA GLY A 595 1.27 3.12 -37.57
C GLY A 595 2.29 3.02 -38.72
N GLY A 596 2.46 1.83 -39.31
CA GLY A 596 3.46 1.56 -40.37
C GLY A 596 2.93 1.52 -41.80
N SER A 597 1.63 1.76 -42.05
CA SER A 597 1.05 1.71 -43.40
C SER A 597 0.04 2.82 -43.65
N ALA A 598 0.56 4.02 -43.92
CA ALA A 598 -0.22 5.10 -44.53
C ALA A 598 0.45 5.55 -45.83
N GLU A 599 0.78 4.60 -46.70
CA GLU A 599 0.92 4.84 -48.13
C GLU A 599 0.12 3.78 -48.90
N GLU A 600 -0.71 4.29 -49.81
CA GLU A 600 -1.42 3.58 -50.87
C GLU A 600 -2.55 2.60 -50.51
N SER A 601 -3.79 3.13 -50.53
CA SER A 601 -4.71 2.73 -51.61
C SER A 601 -5.95 3.63 -51.62
N SER A 602 -5.99 4.46 -52.65
CA SER A 602 -7.18 5.12 -53.13
C SER A 602 -8.07 4.11 -53.88
N SER A 603 -9.38 4.36 -53.83
CA SER A 603 -10.43 3.83 -54.71
C SER A 603 -10.80 2.35 -54.59
N SER A 604 -11.98 2.08 -54.02
CA SER A 604 -13.20 1.95 -54.83
C SER A 604 -14.38 1.51 -53.96
N SER A 605 -15.37 2.39 -53.91
CA SER A 605 -16.70 2.12 -53.41
C SER A 605 -17.40 1.07 -54.28
N SER A 606 -17.91 -0.01 -53.68
CA SER A 606 -19.12 -0.63 -54.18
C SER A 606 -19.93 -1.25 -53.04
N SER A 607 -21.17 -0.79 -52.96
CA SER A 607 -22.26 -1.25 -52.13
C SER A 607 -22.68 -2.67 -52.47
N SER A 608 -22.96 -3.49 -51.47
CA SER A 608 -24.11 -4.41 -51.56
C SER A 608 -24.63 -4.76 -50.16
N SER A 609 -25.89 -4.38 -49.97
CA SER A 609 -26.79 -4.82 -48.91
C SER A 609 -27.18 -6.29 -49.10
N ALA A 610 -27.16 -7.08 -48.04
CA ALA A 610 -28.02 -8.26 -47.95
C ALA A 610 -28.47 -8.45 -46.50
N SER A 611 -29.79 -8.49 -46.36
CA SER A 611 -30.58 -8.59 -45.16
C SER A 611 -30.97 -10.04 -44.84
N LEU A 612 -31.46 -10.22 -43.60
CA LEU A 612 -32.47 -11.18 -43.12
C LEU A 612 -32.02 -12.45 -42.36
N ASN A 613 -32.57 -12.52 -41.14
CA ASN A 613 -33.21 -13.67 -40.48
C ASN A 613 -32.31 -14.84 -40.01
N ALA A 614 -32.61 -15.59 -38.95
CA ALA A 614 -33.52 -15.56 -37.80
C ALA A 614 -33.26 -16.88 -37.01
N PHE A 615 -33.73 -16.98 -35.75
CA PHE A 615 -33.86 -18.22 -34.93
C PHE A 615 -32.55 -18.94 -34.52
N ALA A 616 -32.35 -19.57 -33.36
CA ALA A 616 -33.12 -19.91 -32.16
C ALA A 616 -32.12 -20.36 -31.05
N PRO A 617 -32.54 -20.54 -29.78
CA PRO A 617 -31.67 -20.83 -28.63
C PRO A 617 -31.61 -22.32 -28.27
N TRP A 618 -30.45 -22.83 -27.84
CA TRP A 618 -30.28 -24.16 -27.21
C TRP A 618 -29.21 -24.04 -26.10
N GLN A 619 -29.56 -24.17 -24.81
CA GLN A 619 -29.74 -25.39 -24.01
C GLN A 619 -28.45 -26.17 -23.67
N SER A 620 -28.10 -26.10 -22.38
CA SER A 620 -27.57 -27.12 -21.47
C SER A 620 -26.71 -28.28 -21.99
N LEU A 621 -25.46 -28.30 -21.52
CA LEU A 621 -24.63 -29.46 -21.15
C LEU A 621 -23.73 -28.94 -20.01
N GLY A 622 -23.73 -29.37 -18.74
CA GLY A 622 -24.01 -30.68 -18.19
C GLY A 622 -22.76 -31.54 -18.31
N LEU A 623 -21.84 -31.50 -17.33
CA LEU A 623 -20.75 -32.46 -17.02
C LEU A 623 -20.13 -32.00 -15.68
N LYS A 624 -20.44 -32.67 -14.56
CA LYS A 624 -19.68 -33.75 -13.89
C LYS A 624 -18.30 -33.35 -13.40
#